data_AF-A0A379STL0-F1
#
_entry.id   AF-A0A379STL0-F1
#
_cell.length_a   1.000
_cell.length_b   1.000
_cell.length_c   1.000
_cell.angle_alpha   90.00
_cell.angle_beta   90.00
_cell.angle_gamma   90.00
#
_symmetry.space_group_name_H-M   'P 1'
#
loop_
_entity.id
_entity.type
_entity.pdbx_description
1 polymer ?
#
loop_
_entity_poly.entity_id
_entity_poly.type
_entity_poly.pdbx_seq_one_letter_code
_entity_poly.pdbx_strand_id
1 'polypeptide(L)'
;MFFYYVKIDAIYQGEDYVKLIHENCKSTVILVSNIPITARGRLSLWKKEKDNVMMNMPLQKQCDVVYFVKNDPEPPLFSEDVKYWQADEQLCFRGEMNGACISNKNIFMSVSLFSLATDGVYRDTYKDKIVYVSYR
;
A
#
# COMPACT_ATOMS: atom_id res chain seq x y z
N MET A 1 5.54 -26.53 -15.07
CA MET A 1 4.61 -25.39 -14.89
C MET A 1 4.87 -24.82 -13.49
N PHE A 2 5.62 -23.73 -13.38
CA PHE A 2 5.88 -23.11 -12.08
C PHE A 2 4.67 -22.25 -11.72
N PHE A 3 3.89 -22.69 -10.73
CA PHE A 3 2.88 -21.84 -10.12
C PHE A 3 3.62 -20.75 -9.32
N TYR A 4 3.73 -19.57 -9.90
CA TYR A 4 4.23 -18.39 -9.19
C TYR A 4 3.18 -17.97 -8.16
N TYR A 5 3.32 -18.47 -6.93
CA TYR A 5 2.46 -18.07 -5.82
C TYR A 5 2.75 -16.62 -5.45
N VAL A 6 1.68 -15.85 -5.23
CA VAL A 6 1.77 -14.50 -4.67
C VAL A 6 2.50 -14.58 -3.34
N LYS A 7 3.53 -13.75 -3.17
CA LYS A 7 4.38 -13.74 -1.98
C LYS A 7 4.50 -12.31 -1.45
N ILE A 8 4.15 -12.11 -0.18
CA ILE A 8 4.53 -10.89 0.55
C ILE A 8 6.01 -11.02 0.90
N ASP A 9 6.81 -10.06 0.43
CA ASP A 9 8.25 -10.04 0.68
C ASP A 9 8.59 -9.25 1.93
N ALA A 10 7.93 -8.11 2.13
CA ALA A 10 8.17 -7.21 3.24
C ALA A 10 6.95 -6.32 3.50
N ILE A 11 6.89 -5.79 4.71
CA ILE A 11 5.91 -4.77 5.11
C ILE A 11 6.68 -3.63 5.75
N TYR A 12 6.51 -2.44 5.21
CA TYR A 12 7.07 -1.21 5.75
C TYR A 12 5.95 -0.33 6.28
N GLN A 13 6.22 0.43 7.33
CA GLN A 13 5.28 1.40 7.88
C GLN A 13 5.95 2.74 8.10
N GLY A 14 5.20 3.80 7.82
CA GLY A 14 5.62 5.15 8.12
C GLY A 14 4.42 6.07 8.24
N GLU A 15 4.74 7.32 8.49
CA GLU A 15 3.77 8.40 8.59
C GLU A 15 4.33 9.62 7.89
N ASP A 16 3.47 10.36 7.20
CA ASP A 16 3.84 11.66 6.64
C ASP A 16 2.83 12.71 7.06
N TYR A 17 3.33 13.94 7.23
CA TYR A 17 2.49 15.09 7.48
C TYR A 17 1.84 15.57 6.18
N VAL A 18 0.53 15.40 6.06
CA VAL A 18 -0.23 15.84 4.89
C VAL A 18 -0.68 17.28 5.10
N LYS A 19 0.04 18.21 4.48
CA LYS A 19 -0.20 19.67 4.60
C LYS A 19 -1.65 20.08 4.30
N LEU A 20 -2.31 19.43 3.33
CA LEU A 20 -3.68 19.79 2.92
C LEU A 20 -4.69 19.63 4.07
N ILE A 21 -4.52 18.62 4.91
CA ILE A 21 -5.43 18.32 6.03
C ILE A 21 -4.80 18.57 7.40
N HIS A 22 -3.57 19.10 7.44
CA HIS A 22 -2.80 19.39 8.65
C HIS A 22 -2.70 18.21 9.63
N GLU A 23 -2.60 16.99 9.10
CA GLU A 23 -2.53 15.77 9.91
C GLU A 23 -1.38 14.86 9.52
N ASN A 24 -0.83 14.14 10.51
CA ASN A 24 -0.01 12.96 10.26
C ASN A 24 -0.90 11.79 9.85
N CYS A 25 -0.59 11.21 8.70
CA CYS A 25 -1.30 10.08 8.11
C CYS A 25 -0.36 8.90 8.03
N LYS A 26 -0.82 7.74 8.53
CA LYS A 26 -0.04 6.52 8.48
C LYS A 26 -0.23 5.86 7.13
N SER A 27 0.86 5.39 6.56
CA SER A 27 0.76 4.47 5.44
C SER A 27 1.61 3.23 5.67
N THR A 28 1.02 2.10 5.25
CA THR A 28 1.66 0.79 5.28
C THR A 28 1.87 0.35 3.85
N VAL A 29 3.06 -0.12 3.52
CA VAL A 29 3.40 -0.59 2.18
C VAL A 29 3.79 -2.05 2.25
N ILE A 30 3.07 -2.87 1.50
CA ILE A 30 3.25 -4.31 1.43
C ILE A 30 3.91 -4.62 0.08
N LEU A 31 5.17 -5.04 0.11
CA LEU A 31 5.90 -5.45 -1.08
C LEU A 31 5.46 -6.87 -1.48
N VAL A 32 5.06 -7.03 -2.74
CA VAL A 32 4.53 -8.29 -3.26
C VAL A 32 5.28 -8.72 -4.52
N SER A 33 5.82 -9.93 -4.48
CA SER A 33 6.29 -10.66 -5.66
C SER A 33 5.16 -11.50 -6.25
N ASN A 34 5.23 -11.73 -7.57
CA ASN A 34 4.23 -12.50 -8.33
C ASN A 34 2.82 -11.93 -8.18
N ILE A 35 2.66 -10.63 -8.44
CA ILE A 35 1.41 -9.91 -8.22
C ILE A 35 0.23 -10.58 -8.94
N PRO A 36 -0.95 -10.67 -8.32
CA PRO A 36 -2.13 -11.17 -8.98
C PRO A 36 -2.60 -10.19 -10.07
N ILE A 37 -2.63 -10.66 -11.32
CA ILE A 37 -3.01 -9.84 -12.49
C ILE A 37 -4.52 -9.51 -12.47
N THR A 38 -5.35 -10.44 -12.00
CA THR A 38 -6.82 -10.30 -12.03
C THR A 38 -7.38 -9.66 -10.75
N ALA A 39 -8.49 -8.94 -10.87
CA ALA A 39 -9.22 -8.39 -9.71
C ALA A 39 -9.60 -9.49 -8.69
N ARG A 40 -10.01 -10.68 -9.17
CA ARG A 40 -10.29 -11.83 -8.29
C ARG A 40 -9.05 -12.29 -7.52
N GLY A 41 -7.88 -12.32 -8.16
CA GLY A 41 -6.63 -12.66 -7.50
C GLY A 41 -6.23 -11.64 -6.44
N ARG A 42 -6.37 -10.33 -6.74
CA ARG A 42 -6.13 -9.24 -5.79
C ARG A 42 -7.08 -9.30 -4.59
N LEU A 43 -8.36 -9.55 -4.83
CA LEU A 43 -9.34 -9.77 -3.77
C LEU A 43 -8.99 -10.99 -2.89
N SER A 44 -8.50 -12.06 -3.50
CA SER A 44 -8.10 -13.27 -2.77
C SER A 44 -6.88 -13.00 -1.89
N LEU A 45 -5.91 -12.23 -2.39
CA LEU A 45 -4.77 -11.75 -1.60
C LEU A 45 -5.26 -10.91 -0.42
N TRP A 46 -6.12 -9.92 -0.64
CA TRP A 46 -6.68 -9.10 0.43
C TRP A 46 -7.38 -9.97 1.49
N LYS A 47 -8.29 -10.85 1.09
CA LYS A 47 -9.03 -11.71 2.03
C LYS A 47 -8.11 -12.59 2.86
N LYS A 48 -7.00 -13.08 2.29
CA LYS A 48 -6.03 -13.90 2.99
C LYS A 48 -5.21 -13.10 4.01
N GLU A 49 -4.80 -11.89 3.64
CA GLU A 49 -3.82 -11.10 4.42
C GLU A 49 -4.48 -10.04 5.32
N LYS A 50 -5.78 -9.80 5.15
CA LYS A 50 -6.55 -8.79 5.89
C LYS A 50 -6.30 -8.83 7.39
N ASP A 51 -6.37 -10.01 8.00
CA ASP A 51 -6.25 -10.11 9.45
C ASP A 51 -4.83 -9.77 9.93
N ASN A 52 -3.80 -10.22 9.20
CA ASN A 52 -2.41 -9.91 9.51
C ASN A 52 -2.13 -8.39 9.41
N VAL A 53 -2.61 -7.77 8.32
CA VAL A 53 -2.46 -6.33 8.09
C VAL A 53 -3.24 -5.53 9.12
N MET A 54 -4.52 -5.83 9.31
CA MET A 54 -5.42 -5.02 10.14
C MET A 54 -5.26 -5.27 11.65
N MET A 55 -4.64 -6.39 12.06
CA MET A 55 -4.30 -6.65 13.47
C MET A 55 -3.10 -5.80 13.92
N ASN A 56 -2.07 -5.74 13.09
CA ASN A 56 -0.84 -5.02 13.43
C ASN A 56 -0.89 -3.54 13.02
N MET A 57 -1.72 -3.19 12.04
CA MET A 57 -1.67 -1.91 11.33
C MET A 57 -3.09 -1.38 11.07
N PRO A 58 -3.89 -1.15 12.12
CA PRO A 58 -5.27 -0.74 11.94
C PRO A 58 -5.32 0.66 11.31
N LEU A 59 -6.12 0.80 10.26
CA LEU A 59 -6.51 2.11 9.74
C LEU A 59 -7.30 2.85 10.84
N GLN A 60 -6.78 3.98 11.30
CA GLN A 60 -7.35 4.77 12.40
C GLN A 60 -7.99 6.06 11.89
N LYS A 61 -7.37 6.70 10.90
CA LYS A 61 -7.79 7.96 10.32
C LYS A 61 -8.26 7.79 8.88
N GLN A 62 -9.05 8.74 8.39
CA GLN A 62 -9.54 8.74 7.01
C GLN A 62 -8.41 8.79 5.98
N CYS A 63 -7.29 9.43 6.32
CA CYS A 63 -6.13 9.54 5.44
C CYS A 63 -5.14 8.37 5.58
N ASP A 64 -5.37 7.45 6.51
CA ASP A 64 -4.52 6.26 6.62
C ASP A 64 -4.78 5.34 5.42
N VAL A 65 -3.71 4.68 4.94
CA VAL A 65 -3.78 3.84 3.75
C VAL A 65 -2.82 2.66 3.81
N VAL A 66 -3.25 1.51 3.30
CA VAL A 66 -2.36 0.38 3.01
C VAL A 66 -2.18 0.28 1.51
N TYR A 67 -0.94 0.32 1.03
CA TYR A 67 -0.58 0.08 -0.36
C TYR A 67 -0.05 -1.33 -0.54
N PHE A 68 -0.54 -2.04 -1.54
CA PHE A 68 0.07 -3.25 -2.06
C PHE A 68 0.79 -2.90 -3.35
N VAL A 69 2.10 -3.13 -3.38
CA VAL A 69 2.96 -2.71 -4.48
C VAL A 69 3.76 -3.88 -5.02
N LYS A 70 4.02 -3.86 -6.32
CA LYS A 70 5.00 -4.79 -6.92
C LYS A 70 6.36 -4.53 -6.28
N ASN A 71 7.03 -5.59 -5.82
CA ASN A 71 8.40 -5.52 -5.34
C ASN A 71 9.36 -5.30 -6.52
N ASP A 72 9.58 -4.04 -6.87
CA ASP A 72 10.38 -3.63 -8.01
C ASP A 72 11.14 -2.34 -7.64
N PRO A 73 12.18 -2.46 -6.78
CA PRO A 73 12.93 -1.31 -6.30
C PRO A 73 13.68 -0.62 -7.42
N GLU A 74 13.66 0.70 -7.38
CA GLU A 74 14.34 1.59 -8.31
C GLU A 74 15.12 2.67 -7.55
N PRO A 75 16.13 3.29 -8.17
CA PRO A 75 16.77 4.47 -7.60
C PRO A 75 15.73 5.59 -7.35
N PRO A 76 15.99 6.47 -6.37
CA PRO A 76 15.17 7.65 -6.17
C PRO A 76 15.24 8.55 -7.42
N LEU A 77 14.12 9.19 -7.77
CA LEU A 77 14.02 10.09 -8.91
C LEU A 77 14.89 11.34 -8.68
N PHE A 78 14.83 11.88 -7.46
CA PHE A 78 15.74 12.90 -6.97
C PHE A 78 16.49 12.42 -5.73
N SER A 79 17.75 12.81 -5.59
CA SER A 79 18.59 12.36 -4.48
C SER A 79 18.03 12.68 -3.09
N GLU A 80 17.19 13.70 -3.00
CA GLU A 80 16.52 14.19 -1.81
C GLU A 80 15.30 13.34 -1.43
N ASP A 81 14.73 12.57 -2.37
CA ASP A 81 13.49 11.82 -2.18
C ASP A 81 13.62 10.73 -1.11
N VAL A 82 14.83 10.21 -0.92
CA VAL A 82 15.14 9.22 0.12
C VAL A 82 14.91 9.73 1.54
N LYS A 83 14.71 11.04 1.75
CA LYS A 83 14.37 11.62 3.06
C LYS A 83 12.90 11.49 3.38
N TYR A 84 12.05 11.24 2.38
CA TYR A 84 10.61 11.15 2.53
C TYR A 84 10.16 9.70 2.66
N TRP A 85 9.07 9.51 3.39
CA TRP A 85 8.42 8.21 3.42
C TRP A 85 7.67 7.99 2.09
N GLN A 86 6.87 8.96 1.68
CA GLN A 86 6.27 9.06 0.36
C GLN A 86 6.69 10.37 -0.33
N ALA A 87 7.44 10.25 -1.42
CA ALA A 87 7.71 11.35 -2.35
C ALA A 87 6.57 11.44 -3.40
N ASP A 88 6.62 12.44 -4.28
CA ASP A 88 5.54 12.72 -5.23
C ASP A 88 5.28 11.54 -6.18
N GLU A 89 6.33 10.92 -6.70
CA GLU A 89 6.23 9.83 -7.68
C GLU A 89 6.63 8.44 -7.15
N GLN A 90 7.20 8.37 -5.94
CA GLN A 90 7.79 7.16 -5.40
C GLN A 90 7.58 7.02 -3.88
N LEU A 91 7.52 5.78 -3.41
CA LEU A 91 7.59 5.42 -2.00
C LEU A 91 9.05 5.16 -1.65
N CYS A 92 9.66 5.98 -0.80
CA CYS A 92 11.10 5.97 -0.56
C CYS A 92 11.50 5.50 0.85
N PHE A 93 10.52 5.25 1.72
CA PHE A 93 10.73 4.60 3.01
C PHE A 93 11.78 5.29 3.90
N ARG A 94 11.99 6.60 3.73
CA ARG A 94 13.07 7.35 4.40
C ARG A 94 14.45 6.68 4.28
N GLY A 95 14.70 5.99 3.16
CA GLY A 95 15.94 5.32 2.85
C GLY A 95 16.11 3.91 3.45
N GLU A 96 15.11 3.37 4.18
CA GLU A 96 15.19 2.05 4.81
C GLU A 96 15.45 0.90 3.82
N MET A 97 15.09 1.08 2.54
CA MET A 97 15.32 0.11 1.47
C MET A 97 16.70 0.25 0.81
N ASN A 98 17.76 0.43 1.61
CA ASN A 98 19.12 0.75 1.13
C ASN A 98 19.15 1.97 0.19
N GLY A 99 18.32 2.97 0.46
CA GLY A 99 18.16 4.16 -0.38
C GLY A 99 17.37 3.95 -1.68
N ALA A 100 16.82 2.76 -1.93
CA ALA A 100 15.91 2.53 -3.05
C ALA A 100 14.48 2.99 -2.74
N CYS A 101 13.69 3.21 -3.79
CA CYS A 101 12.29 3.56 -3.73
C CYS A 101 11.45 2.59 -4.59
N ILE A 102 10.12 2.70 -4.49
CA ILE A 102 9.16 1.98 -5.32
C ILE A 102 8.29 2.98 -6.06
N SER A 103 8.25 2.90 -7.39
CA SER A 103 7.36 3.75 -8.20
C SER A 103 5.91 3.68 -7.74
N ASN A 104 5.21 4.81 -7.68
CA ASN A 104 3.75 4.84 -7.45
C ASN A 104 2.97 4.07 -8.54
N LYS A 105 3.57 3.86 -9.73
CA LYS A 105 3.03 3.03 -10.81
C LYS A 105 2.96 1.53 -10.45
N ASN A 106 3.74 1.10 -9.46
CA ASN A 106 3.74 -0.28 -8.98
C ASN A 106 2.64 -0.55 -7.94
N ILE A 107 1.90 0.48 -7.50
CA ILE A 107 0.72 0.31 -6.65
C ILE A 107 -0.41 -0.30 -7.47
N PHE A 108 -0.76 -1.56 -7.18
CA PHE A 108 -1.83 -2.28 -7.89
C PHE A 108 -3.11 -2.44 -7.04
N MET A 109 -3.01 -2.18 -5.74
CA MET A 109 -4.14 -2.22 -4.82
C MET A 109 -3.88 -1.33 -3.61
N SER A 110 -4.92 -0.67 -3.11
CA SER A 110 -4.88 0.10 -1.87
C SER A 110 -6.09 -0.14 -0.99
N VAL A 111 -5.92 -0.02 0.32
CA VAL A 111 -6.99 -0.16 1.31
C VAL A 111 -7.06 1.07 2.21
N SER A 112 -8.24 1.64 2.37
CA SER A 112 -8.48 2.86 3.16
C SER A 112 -9.84 2.84 3.86
N LEU A 113 -10.04 3.75 4.81
CA LEU A 113 -11.36 3.97 5.44
C LEU A 113 -12.28 4.88 4.62
N PHE A 114 -11.77 5.45 3.54
CA PHE A 114 -12.47 6.42 2.72
C PHE A 114 -12.16 6.21 1.23
N SER A 115 -13.20 6.26 0.40
CA SER A 115 -13.08 6.22 -1.05
C SER A 115 -14.05 7.24 -1.67
N LEU A 116 -13.55 8.02 -2.62
CA LEU A 116 -14.37 8.86 -3.50
C LEU A 116 -14.75 8.14 -4.81
N ALA A 117 -14.05 7.05 -5.14
CA ALA A 117 -14.30 6.28 -6.35
C ALA A 117 -15.57 5.42 -6.18
N THR A 118 -16.37 5.35 -7.24
CA THR A 118 -17.63 4.58 -7.30
C THR A 118 -17.47 3.28 -8.08
N ASP A 119 -16.47 3.20 -8.96
CA ASP A 119 -16.05 2.04 -9.73
C ASP A 119 -14.66 1.54 -9.30
N GLY A 120 -14.35 0.27 -9.56
CA GLY A 120 -13.03 -0.30 -9.22
C GLY A 120 -12.74 -0.46 -7.72
N VAL A 121 -13.77 -0.33 -6.86
CA VAL A 121 -13.66 -0.43 -5.40
C VAL A 121 -14.51 -1.59 -4.89
N TYR A 122 -13.89 -2.46 -4.10
CA TYR A 122 -14.55 -3.50 -3.32
C TYR A 122 -14.73 -3.02 -1.88
N ARG A 123 -15.98 -3.02 -1.39
CA ARG A 123 -16.31 -2.68 0.00
C ARG A 123 -16.26 -3.94 0.87
N ASP A 124 -15.44 -3.91 1.92
CA ASP A 124 -15.35 -4.97 2.92
C ASP A 124 -15.68 -4.43 4.32
N THR A 125 -15.84 -5.33 5.29
CA THR A 125 -16.00 -4.99 6.69
C THR A 125 -14.95 -5.70 7.54
N TYR A 126 -14.36 -4.97 8.49
CA TYR A 126 -13.42 -5.50 9.47
C TYR A 126 -13.72 -4.88 10.84
N LYS A 127 -14.08 -5.73 11.82
CA LYS A 127 -14.44 -5.32 13.19
C LYS A 127 -15.36 -4.09 13.20
N ASP A 128 -16.47 -4.20 12.48
CA ASP A 128 -17.53 -3.18 12.34
C ASP A 128 -17.13 -1.88 11.62
N LYS A 129 -15.91 -1.80 11.08
CA LYS A 129 -15.49 -0.70 10.21
C LYS A 129 -15.60 -1.10 8.75
N ILE A 130 -16.10 -0.18 7.94
CA ILE A 130 -16.07 -0.31 6.48
C ILE A 130 -14.67 0.01 6.01
N VAL A 131 -14.11 -0.85 5.18
CA VAL A 131 -12.86 -0.60 4.46
C VAL A 131 -13.10 -0.71 2.96
N TYR A 132 -12.39 0.12 2.21
CA TYR A 132 -12.48 0.18 0.76
C TYR A 132 -11.20 -0.34 0.15
N VAL A 133 -11.32 -1.37 -0.68
CA VAL A 133 -10.21 -1.97 -1.44
C VAL A 133 -10.30 -1.48 -2.87
N SER A 134 -9.39 -0.59 -3.27
CA SER A 134 -9.31 -0.05 -4.63
C SER A 134 -8.29 -0.82 -5.45
N TYR A 135 -8.63 -1.18 -6.68
CA TYR A 135 -7.71 -1.78 -7.64
C TYR A 135 -7.23 -0.73 -8.64
N ARG A 136 -5.93 -0.69 -8.92
CA ARG A 136 -5.30 0.20 -9.90
C ARG A 136 -4.77 -0.56 -11.11
#